data_AF-A0A0Q7EDG4-F1
#
_entry.id   AF-A0A0Q7EDG4-F1
#
_cell.length_a   1.000
_cell.length_b   1.000
_cell.length_c   1.000
_cell.angle_alpha   90.00
_cell.angle_beta   90.00
_cell.angle_gamma   90.00
#
_symmetry.space_group_name_H-M   'P 1'
#
loop_
_entity.id
_entity.type
_entity.pdbx_description
1 polymer ?
#
loop_
_entity_poly.entity_id
_entity_poly.type
_entity_poly.pdbx_seq_one_letter_code
_entity_poly.pdbx_strand_id
1 'polypeptide(L)'
;MLLHLSDTATDAIASPPCPTHGGRRFHTFLPMNQILQVGDSIVSANGLFFATLLGDGTLRVYRGMDADDEQGLLWSSRKAGGYGRYFALVQSDGNFCVYQGADLAHNCGWHWGTQATGQGQEFYAALQDDGNFSVRAGMGPDDSRGVLWASTVTDRVLSIEDVLHIEYDFGAACVLRTSPASQYSETVTNHGSEPSVHALQGAVAVTETSSWTNSPPASLGPDVEYFYTVPAVSGDEFVMSDSAVFYLANCAATRMTDWAFDTPYTVAPHTSMRAAIALTYSTVSVPYVLVGQLRFESGARVVGAIRGNYLGTNAHSLTASFTPHDPTPNHSKRILRPLRPMAGMIAH
;
A
#
# COMPACT_ATOMS: atom_id res chain seq x y z
N MET A 1 -13.41 14.85 -78.45
CA MET A 1 -12.02 15.18 -78.08
C MET A 1 -12.05 15.62 -76.63
N LEU A 2 -11.74 14.69 -75.72
CA LEU A 2 -11.65 14.95 -74.28
C LEU A 2 -10.47 15.91 -74.02
N LEU A 3 -10.70 16.95 -73.23
CA LEU A 3 -9.63 17.65 -72.53
C LEU A 3 -10.03 17.80 -71.07
N HIS A 4 -9.42 16.94 -70.25
CA HIS A 4 -9.27 17.10 -68.82
C HIS A 4 -8.44 18.35 -68.53
N LEU A 5 -8.95 19.23 -67.68
CA LEU A 5 -8.12 20.10 -66.86
C LEU A 5 -8.44 19.76 -65.40
N SER A 6 -7.45 19.12 -64.79
CA SER A 6 -7.39 18.70 -63.40
C SER A 6 -7.21 19.91 -62.49
N ASP A 7 -8.18 20.10 -61.60
CA ASP A 7 -8.08 20.96 -60.43
C ASP A 7 -6.96 20.41 -59.52
N THR A 8 -5.93 21.21 -59.29
CA THR A 8 -4.87 20.89 -58.32
C THR A 8 -5.32 21.41 -56.97
N ALA A 9 -6.12 20.60 -56.27
CA ALA A 9 -6.33 20.77 -54.85
C ALA A 9 -4.99 20.48 -54.14
N THR A 10 -4.35 21.54 -53.67
CA THR A 10 -3.38 21.45 -52.58
C THR A 10 -4.09 20.85 -51.38
N ASP A 11 -3.94 19.54 -51.20
CA ASP A 11 -4.23 18.86 -49.94
C ASP A 11 -3.28 19.43 -48.88
N ALA A 12 -3.74 20.49 -48.22
CA ALA A 12 -3.27 20.80 -46.88
C ALA A 12 -3.54 19.55 -46.05
N ILE A 13 -2.47 18.82 -45.71
CA ILE A 13 -2.51 17.72 -44.76
C ILE A 13 -3.08 18.31 -43.48
N ALA A 14 -4.39 18.15 -43.29
CA ALA A 14 -5.06 18.49 -42.06
C ALA A 14 -4.33 17.72 -40.96
N SER A 15 -3.70 18.47 -40.05
CA SER A 15 -3.16 17.88 -38.83
C SER A 15 -4.29 17.08 -38.19
N PRO A 16 -4.13 15.77 -37.94
CA PRO A 16 -5.12 15.05 -37.17
C PRO A 16 -5.24 15.73 -35.79
N PRO A 17 -6.44 15.78 -35.20
CA PRO A 17 -6.62 16.34 -33.87
C PRO A 17 -5.66 15.64 -32.90
N CYS A 18 -5.09 16.43 -31.98
CA CYS A 18 -4.31 15.93 -30.85
C CYS A 18 -5.05 14.73 -30.22
N PRO A 19 -4.38 13.60 -29.93
CA PRO A 19 -5.06 12.45 -29.33
C PRO A 19 -5.80 12.87 -28.07
N THR A 20 -7.11 12.65 -28.05
CA THR A 20 -7.97 12.83 -26.89
C THR A 20 -7.65 11.73 -25.87
N HIS A 21 -7.08 12.13 -24.73
CA HIS A 21 -6.86 11.39 -23.47
C HIS A 21 -6.15 10.01 -23.54
N GLY A 22 -4.95 10.00 -22.96
CA GLY A 22 -4.25 8.82 -22.45
C GLY A 22 -3.41 8.06 -23.48
N GLY A 23 -2.17 8.50 -23.74
CA GLY A 23 -1.19 7.65 -24.41
C GLY A 23 -0.91 6.37 -23.60
N ARG A 24 -0.13 5.45 -24.18
CA ARG A 24 0.20 4.18 -23.52
C ARG A 24 0.96 4.45 -22.21
N ARG A 25 0.57 3.75 -21.16
CA ARG A 25 1.27 3.75 -19.87
C ARG A 25 2.21 2.54 -19.78
N PHE A 26 3.47 2.82 -19.51
CA PHE A 26 4.50 1.86 -19.12
C PHE A 26 4.63 1.88 -17.61
N HIS A 27 4.58 0.71 -16.98
CA HIS A 27 4.77 0.59 -15.53
C HIS A 27 6.25 0.44 -15.25
N THR A 28 6.80 1.37 -14.46
CA THR A 28 8.18 1.48 -13.94
C THR A 28 9.30 1.62 -14.97
N PHE A 29 9.17 1.05 -16.17
CA PHE A 29 10.20 1.09 -17.19
C PHE A 29 9.69 0.95 -18.64
N LEU A 30 10.50 1.46 -19.56
CA LEU A 30 10.43 1.24 -21.01
C LEU A 30 11.51 0.21 -21.41
N PRO A 31 11.13 -0.98 -21.91
CA PRO A 31 12.08 -1.98 -22.40
C PRO A 31 12.89 -1.51 -23.62
N MET A 32 14.03 -2.15 -23.88
CA MET A 32 14.83 -1.92 -25.08
C MET A 32 13.98 -2.01 -26.36
N ASN A 33 14.23 -1.11 -27.31
CA ASN A 33 13.57 -1.05 -28.62
C ASN A 33 12.03 -0.87 -28.59
N GLN A 34 11.40 -0.74 -27.42
CA GLN A 34 10.02 -0.30 -27.32
C GLN A 34 9.96 1.22 -27.52
N ILE A 35 8.93 1.66 -28.23
CA ILE A 35 8.73 3.07 -28.55
C ILE A 35 7.84 3.71 -27.49
N LEU A 36 8.28 4.86 -26.98
CA LEU A 36 7.50 5.83 -26.23
C LEU A 36 7.08 6.95 -27.21
N GLN A 37 5.80 7.03 -27.54
CA GLN A 37 5.24 8.06 -28.41
C GLN A 37 4.95 9.35 -27.63
N VAL A 38 4.67 10.43 -28.36
CA VAL A 38 4.10 11.64 -27.76
C VAL A 38 2.82 11.29 -27.00
N GLY A 39 2.74 11.69 -25.73
CA GLY A 39 1.60 11.43 -24.85
C GLY A 39 1.65 10.09 -24.12
N ASP A 40 2.55 9.17 -24.50
CA ASP A 40 2.83 7.98 -23.69
C ASP A 40 3.55 8.38 -22.40
N SER A 41 3.49 7.52 -21.40
CA SER A 41 4.11 7.76 -20.09
C SER A 41 4.84 6.53 -19.55
N ILE A 42 5.90 6.76 -18.79
CA ILE A 42 6.51 5.78 -17.89
C ILE A 42 6.19 6.23 -16.48
N VAL A 43 5.54 5.40 -15.67
CA VAL A 43 5.08 5.80 -14.32
C VAL A 43 5.81 5.00 -13.25
N SER A 44 6.26 5.66 -12.18
CA SER A 44 6.98 5.03 -11.06
C SER A 44 6.11 3.98 -10.35
N ALA A 45 6.74 3.08 -9.59
CA ALA A 45 6.02 1.99 -8.93
C ALA A 45 5.10 2.53 -7.82
N ASN A 46 5.54 3.57 -7.11
CA ASN A 46 4.74 4.27 -6.13
C ASN A 46 3.65 5.18 -6.73
N GLY A 47 3.64 5.40 -8.04
CA GLY A 47 2.67 6.27 -8.71
C GLY A 47 2.82 7.75 -8.41
N LEU A 48 3.93 8.21 -7.84
CA LEU A 48 4.15 9.62 -7.51
C LEU A 48 4.90 10.39 -8.59
N PHE A 49 5.38 9.70 -9.62
CA PHE A 49 6.11 10.31 -10.73
C PHE A 49 5.74 9.69 -12.06
N PHE A 50 5.74 10.51 -13.12
CA PHE A 50 5.68 10.02 -14.48
C PHE A 50 6.65 10.77 -15.40
N ALA A 51 7.14 10.07 -16.42
CA ALA A 51 7.94 10.61 -17.50
C ALA A 51 7.15 10.56 -18.79
N THR A 52 7.11 11.63 -19.57
CA THR A 52 6.36 11.69 -20.84
C THR A 52 7.12 12.44 -21.92
N LEU A 53 6.91 12.04 -23.18
CA LEU A 53 7.40 12.74 -24.35
C LEU A 53 6.33 13.71 -24.84
N LEU A 54 6.69 14.98 -24.97
CA LEU A 54 5.78 16.03 -25.42
C LEU A 54 5.86 16.25 -26.94
N GLY A 55 4.84 16.90 -27.49
CA GLY A 55 4.73 17.18 -28.92
C GLY A 55 5.80 18.12 -29.48
N ASP A 56 6.58 18.78 -28.63
CA ASP A 56 7.77 19.57 -29.03
C ASP A 56 9.08 18.76 -28.98
N GLY A 57 9.00 17.44 -28.72
CA GLY A 57 10.15 16.55 -28.62
C GLY A 57 10.89 16.60 -27.29
N THR A 58 10.39 17.34 -26.30
CA THR A 58 10.96 17.38 -24.96
C THR A 58 10.52 16.17 -24.15
N LEU A 59 11.47 15.46 -23.53
CA LEU A 59 11.19 14.48 -22.48
C LEU A 59 11.13 15.21 -21.14
N ARG A 60 10.08 14.97 -20.35
CA ARG A 60 9.91 15.56 -19.02
C ARG A 60 9.53 14.52 -17.99
N VAL A 61 9.92 14.77 -16.74
CA VAL A 61 9.50 14.03 -15.55
C VAL A 61 8.74 14.99 -14.65
N TYR A 62 7.59 14.55 -14.19
CA TYR A 62 6.67 15.29 -13.33
C TYR A 62 6.36 14.52 -12.06
N ARG A 63 5.95 15.25 -11.02
CA ARG A 63 5.21 14.66 -9.89
C ARG A 63 3.77 14.37 -10.34
N GLY A 64 3.20 13.28 -9.84
CA GLY A 64 1.86 12.80 -10.16
C GLY A 64 1.84 11.49 -10.92
N MET A 65 0.65 11.03 -11.30
CA MET A 65 0.44 9.74 -11.96
C MET A 65 0.43 9.81 -13.50
N ASP A 66 -0.04 10.92 -14.06
CA ASP A 66 -0.19 11.15 -15.50
C ASP A 66 -0.41 12.64 -15.79
N ALA A 67 -0.73 12.96 -17.05
CA ALA A 67 -0.93 14.33 -17.50
C ALA A 67 -2.17 15.02 -16.88
N ASP A 68 -3.19 14.26 -16.47
CA ASP A 68 -4.38 14.82 -15.81
C ASP A 68 -4.12 15.09 -14.31
N ASP A 69 -3.09 14.43 -13.76
CA ASP A 69 -2.55 14.59 -12.40
C ASP A 69 -1.14 15.23 -12.41
N GLU A 70 -0.85 16.18 -13.31
CA GLU A 70 0.46 16.86 -13.30
C GLU A 70 0.59 17.78 -12.07
N GLN A 71 1.44 17.40 -11.12
CA GLN A 71 1.65 18.14 -9.86
C GLN A 71 3.02 18.85 -9.79
N GLY A 72 3.58 19.15 -10.96
CA GLY A 72 4.75 20.02 -11.12
C GLY A 72 5.99 19.32 -11.69
N LEU A 73 6.72 20.08 -12.51
CA LEU A 73 7.93 19.63 -13.20
C LEU A 73 9.05 19.27 -12.22
N LEU A 74 9.65 18.11 -12.42
CA LEU A 74 10.85 17.67 -11.71
C LEU A 74 12.10 17.80 -12.59
N TRP A 75 12.07 17.23 -13.80
CA TRP A 75 13.21 17.23 -14.72
C TRP A 75 12.78 17.38 -16.18
N SER A 76 13.67 17.90 -17.04
CA SER A 76 13.44 18.02 -18.47
C SER A 76 14.74 17.85 -19.26
N SER A 77 14.65 17.25 -20.45
CA SER A 77 15.75 17.23 -21.44
C SER A 77 16.13 18.62 -21.96
N ARG A 78 15.24 19.62 -21.77
CA ARG A 78 15.40 21.04 -22.18
C ARG A 78 15.70 21.22 -23.68
N LYS A 79 15.37 20.21 -24.50
CA LYS A 79 15.57 20.24 -25.95
C LYS A 79 14.22 20.25 -26.67
N ALA A 80 13.65 21.44 -26.83
CA ALA A 80 12.46 21.65 -27.63
C ALA A 80 12.80 21.77 -29.14
N GLY A 81 11.93 21.24 -29.98
CA GLY A 81 11.92 21.39 -31.42
C GLY A 81 10.63 22.07 -31.90
N GLY A 82 10.26 21.86 -33.16
CA GLY A 82 8.95 22.26 -33.65
C GLY A 82 7.87 21.32 -33.11
N TYR A 83 6.63 21.78 -33.01
CA TYR A 83 5.53 20.88 -32.65
C TYR A 83 5.29 19.85 -33.76
N GLY A 84 5.17 18.58 -33.40
CA GLY A 84 5.00 17.50 -34.34
C GLY A 84 5.05 16.12 -33.71
N ARG A 85 5.33 15.12 -34.55
CA ARG A 85 5.49 13.73 -34.11
C ARG A 85 6.92 13.48 -33.68
N TYR A 86 7.05 12.94 -32.48
CA TYR A 86 8.30 12.49 -31.91
C TYR A 86 8.10 11.11 -31.33
N PHE A 87 9.18 10.35 -31.25
CA PHE A 87 9.20 9.09 -30.53
C PHE A 87 10.53 8.89 -29.84
N ALA A 88 10.53 8.17 -28.73
CA ALA A 88 11.72 7.83 -27.97
C ALA A 88 11.87 6.33 -27.77
N LEU A 89 13.10 5.85 -27.65
CA LEU A 89 13.40 4.46 -27.31
C LEU A 89 14.81 4.32 -26.74
N VAL A 90 15.03 3.22 -26.01
CA VAL A 90 16.38 2.76 -25.63
C VAL A 90 16.92 1.89 -26.75
N GLN A 91 18.04 2.31 -27.33
CA GLN A 91 18.72 1.60 -28.42
C GLN A 91 19.53 0.41 -27.89
N SER A 92 19.98 -0.46 -28.81
CA SER A 92 20.77 -1.66 -28.49
C SER A 92 22.16 -1.37 -27.90
N ASP A 93 22.64 -0.13 -28.04
CA ASP A 93 23.88 0.34 -27.41
C ASP A 93 23.63 1.03 -26.05
N GLY A 94 22.39 1.02 -25.57
CA GLY A 94 22.00 1.64 -24.30
C GLY A 94 21.75 3.15 -24.36
N ASN A 95 21.86 3.79 -25.53
CA ASN A 95 21.50 5.19 -25.65
C ASN A 95 19.97 5.34 -25.64
N PHE A 96 19.43 6.22 -24.78
CA PHE A 96 18.02 6.62 -24.89
C PHE A 96 17.95 7.82 -25.82
N CYS A 97 17.23 7.67 -26.93
CA CYS A 97 17.15 8.68 -27.98
C CYS A 97 15.71 9.09 -28.24
N VAL A 98 15.54 10.37 -28.57
CA VAL A 98 14.32 10.98 -29.11
C VAL A 98 14.59 11.31 -30.57
N TYR A 99 13.66 10.93 -31.43
CA TYR A 99 13.69 11.18 -32.87
C TYR A 99 12.47 11.98 -33.30
N GLN A 100 12.62 12.76 -34.36
CA GLN A 100 11.49 13.30 -35.11
C GLN A 100 10.89 12.20 -35.97
N GLY A 101 9.57 12.09 -36.03
CA GLY A 101 8.89 11.04 -36.80
C GLY A 101 7.79 10.35 -36.01
N ALA A 102 7.04 9.48 -36.70
CA ALA A 102 5.98 8.69 -36.07
C ALA A 102 6.50 7.38 -35.48
N ASP A 103 7.59 6.82 -36.00
CA ASP A 103 8.17 5.54 -35.60
C ASP A 103 9.54 5.36 -36.30
N LEU A 104 10.13 4.16 -36.16
CA LEU A 104 11.39 3.80 -36.81
C LEU A 104 11.33 3.86 -38.35
N ALA A 105 10.20 3.53 -38.99
CA ALA A 105 10.04 3.56 -40.44
C ALA A 105 9.87 4.99 -40.98
N HIS A 106 9.38 5.91 -40.13
CA HIS A 106 9.15 7.31 -40.45
C HIS A 106 10.11 8.25 -39.70
N ASN A 107 11.32 7.77 -39.39
CA ASN A 107 12.32 8.55 -38.67
C ASN A 107 12.87 9.69 -39.55
N CYS A 108 12.63 10.93 -39.14
CA CYS A 108 13.06 12.16 -39.81
C CYS A 108 14.37 12.74 -39.24
N GLY A 109 15.00 12.07 -38.28
CA GLY A 109 16.29 12.46 -37.74
C GLY A 109 16.35 12.49 -36.22
N TRP A 110 17.57 12.38 -35.72
CA TRP A 110 17.87 12.48 -34.29
C TRP A 110 17.56 13.87 -33.74
N HIS A 111 16.93 13.93 -32.57
CA HIS A 111 16.55 15.18 -31.91
C HIS A 111 17.29 15.39 -30.58
N TRP A 112 17.31 14.37 -29.73
CA TRP A 112 17.98 14.37 -28.42
C TRP A 112 18.36 12.95 -28.00
N GLY A 113 19.30 12.80 -27.07
CA GLY A 113 19.54 11.53 -26.40
C GLY A 113 20.47 11.66 -25.20
N THR A 114 20.57 10.61 -24.38
CA THR A 114 21.36 10.61 -23.15
C THR A 114 22.87 10.65 -23.39
N GLN A 115 23.32 10.36 -24.62
CA GLN A 115 24.74 10.34 -25.02
C GLN A 115 25.58 9.39 -24.16
N ALA A 116 24.97 8.30 -23.71
CA ALA A 116 25.61 7.28 -22.89
C ALA A 116 25.38 5.91 -23.54
N THR A 117 26.46 5.14 -23.70
CA THR A 117 26.41 3.83 -24.37
C THR A 117 27.15 2.76 -23.55
N GLY A 118 26.68 1.52 -23.67
CA GLY A 118 27.30 0.32 -23.13
C GLY A 118 27.28 -0.80 -24.16
N GLN A 119 28.17 -1.79 -24.03
CA GLN A 119 28.27 -2.89 -24.99
C GLN A 119 27.78 -4.24 -24.43
N GLY A 120 27.16 -5.04 -25.30
CA GLY A 120 26.89 -6.46 -25.07
C GLY A 120 25.85 -6.76 -23.98
N GLN A 121 24.91 -5.85 -23.73
CA GLN A 121 23.86 -6.00 -22.73
C GLN A 121 22.48 -5.69 -23.34
N GLU A 122 21.43 -6.10 -22.66
CA GLU A 122 20.12 -5.47 -22.82
C GLU A 122 20.05 -4.20 -21.97
N PHE A 123 19.17 -3.28 -22.36
CA PHE A 123 19.01 -2.00 -21.67
C PHE A 123 17.55 -1.61 -21.53
N TYR A 124 17.25 -0.78 -20.54
CA TYR A 124 15.91 -0.22 -20.35
C TYR A 124 15.99 1.18 -19.73
N ALA A 125 14.95 1.97 -19.93
CA ALA A 125 14.78 3.25 -19.24
C ALA A 125 13.80 3.05 -18.09
N ALA A 126 14.14 3.51 -16.90
CA ALA A 126 13.31 3.36 -15.71
C ALA A 126 13.01 4.71 -15.06
N LEU A 127 11.80 4.80 -14.52
CA LEU A 127 11.41 5.86 -13.62
C LEU A 127 11.31 5.29 -12.20
N GLN A 128 12.18 5.79 -11.33
CA GLN A 128 12.30 5.33 -9.96
C GLN A 128 11.31 6.05 -9.03
N ASP A 129 11.10 5.49 -7.84
CA ASP A 129 10.15 5.99 -6.83
C ASP A 129 10.56 7.33 -6.20
N ASP A 130 11.79 7.79 -6.44
CA ASP A 130 12.27 9.12 -6.09
C ASP A 130 12.26 10.11 -7.27
N GLY A 131 11.60 9.75 -8.38
CA GLY A 131 11.51 10.57 -9.58
C GLY A 131 12.77 10.53 -10.47
N ASN A 132 13.80 9.75 -10.13
CA ASN A 132 14.97 9.64 -10.99
C ASN A 132 14.67 8.86 -12.26
N PHE A 133 14.72 9.56 -13.40
CA PHE A 133 14.72 8.90 -14.70
C PHE A 133 16.13 8.41 -15.05
N SER A 134 16.27 7.13 -15.39
CA SER A 134 17.57 6.50 -15.63
C SER A 134 17.54 5.52 -16.80
N VAL A 135 18.69 5.28 -17.42
CA VAL A 135 18.92 4.18 -18.36
C VAL A 135 19.85 3.18 -17.70
N ARG A 136 19.49 1.90 -17.74
CA ARG A 136 20.14 0.82 -16.99
C ARG A 136 20.37 -0.38 -17.90
N ALA A 137 21.44 -1.13 -17.60
CA ALA A 137 21.65 -2.45 -18.19
C ALA A 137 20.73 -3.48 -17.50
N GLY A 138 20.21 -4.43 -18.27
CA GLY A 138 19.26 -5.46 -17.82
C GLY A 138 18.00 -5.54 -18.68
N MET A 139 17.13 -6.49 -18.35
CA MET A 139 15.81 -6.64 -19.00
C MET A 139 14.71 -5.78 -18.36
N GLY A 140 14.95 -5.27 -17.15
CA GLY A 140 14.00 -4.49 -16.36
C GLY A 140 14.48 -4.34 -14.90
N PRO A 141 13.65 -3.76 -14.00
CA PRO A 141 14.02 -3.50 -12.61
C PRO A 141 14.52 -4.73 -11.84
N ASP A 142 13.91 -5.90 -12.06
CA ASP A 142 14.26 -7.16 -11.37
C ASP A 142 15.59 -7.80 -11.86
N ASP A 143 16.12 -7.34 -13.00
CA ASP A 143 17.40 -7.76 -13.58
C ASP A 143 18.30 -6.53 -13.81
N SER A 144 18.28 -5.56 -12.89
CA SER A 144 19.14 -4.36 -13.00
C SER A 144 20.62 -4.73 -12.84
N ARG A 145 21.41 -4.54 -13.90
CA ARG A 145 22.87 -4.87 -13.94
C ARG A 145 23.79 -3.65 -13.86
N GLY A 146 23.23 -2.46 -13.65
CA GLY A 146 23.99 -1.22 -13.46
C GLY A 146 23.35 -0.02 -14.14
N VAL A 147 23.66 1.18 -13.63
CA VAL A 147 23.19 2.43 -14.21
C VAL A 147 24.16 2.88 -15.30
N LEU A 148 23.63 3.14 -16.50
CA LEU A 148 24.40 3.70 -17.61
C LEU A 148 24.30 5.23 -17.63
N TRP A 149 23.10 5.76 -17.38
CA TRP A 149 22.84 7.19 -17.28
C TRP A 149 21.71 7.46 -16.30
N ALA A 150 21.72 8.62 -15.64
CA ALA A 150 20.62 9.08 -14.81
C ALA A 150 20.45 10.59 -14.92
N SER A 151 19.20 11.04 -14.77
CA SER A 151 18.89 12.47 -14.65
C SER A 151 19.58 13.10 -13.44
N THR A 152 19.84 12.30 -12.40
CA THR A 152 20.39 12.70 -11.09
C THR A 152 19.51 13.70 -10.34
N VAL A 153 18.30 13.94 -10.83
CA VAL A 153 17.29 14.75 -10.15
C VAL A 153 16.33 13.80 -9.46
N THR A 154 16.27 13.92 -8.14
CA THR A 154 15.42 13.14 -7.26
C THR A 154 14.59 14.08 -6.41
N ASP A 155 13.45 13.58 -5.96
CA ASP A 155 12.63 14.25 -4.96
C ASP A 155 11.91 13.17 -4.16
N ARG A 156 12.43 12.81 -2.99
CA ARG A 156 11.76 11.77 -2.19
C ARG A 156 10.60 12.35 -1.40
N VAL A 157 9.63 11.50 -1.09
CA VAL A 157 8.62 11.83 -0.07
C VAL A 157 9.35 11.97 1.27
N LEU A 158 9.22 13.14 1.89
CA LEU A 158 9.81 13.45 3.18
C LEU A 158 8.82 13.20 4.31
N SER A 159 7.59 13.72 4.17
CA SER A 159 6.57 13.62 5.20
C SER A 159 5.15 13.65 4.64
N ILE A 160 4.21 13.11 5.41
CA ILE A 160 2.77 13.25 5.23
C ILE A 160 2.34 14.47 6.06
N GLU A 161 1.95 15.55 5.40
CA GLU A 161 1.56 16.82 6.02
C GLU A 161 0.08 16.87 6.37
N ASP A 162 -0.74 16.02 5.73
CA ASP A 162 -2.15 15.84 6.06
C ASP A 162 -2.60 14.43 5.62
N VAL A 163 -3.46 13.79 6.41
CA VAL A 163 -4.03 12.48 6.10
C VAL A 163 -5.50 12.68 5.76
N LEU A 164 -5.86 12.50 4.49
CA LEU A 164 -7.22 12.67 4.02
C LEU A 164 -8.07 11.42 4.32
N HIS A 165 -7.51 10.23 4.05
CA HIS A 165 -8.17 8.96 4.33
C HIS A 165 -7.19 7.78 4.32
N ILE A 166 -7.56 6.69 5.00
CA ILE A 166 -6.91 5.38 4.89
C ILE A 166 -7.99 4.34 4.54
N GLU A 167 -7.78 3.65 3.42
CA GLU A 167 -8.62 2.55 2.96
C GLU A 167 -7.91 1.22 3.17
N TYR A 168 -8.53 0.31 3.93
CA TYR A 168 -8.03 -1.03 4.20
C TYR A 168 -8.60 -2.05 3.21
N ASP A 169 -7.74 -2.85 2.59
CA ASP A 169 -8.14 -3.90 1.66
C ASP A 169 -8.35 -5.23 2.39
N PHE A 170 -9.60 -5.44 2.84
CA PHE A 170 -10.00 -6.71 3.44
C PHE A 170 -10.04 -7.88 2.45
N GLY A 171 -10.09 -7.62 1.14
CA GLY A 171 -9.99 -8.67 0.12
C GLY A 171 -8.61 -9.31 0.05
N ALA A 172 -7.58 -8.56 0.45
CA ALA A 172 -6.19 -9.01 0.56
C ALA A 172 -5.72 -9.24 2.01
N ALA A 173 -6.63 -9.22 2.99
CA ALA A 173 -6.31 -9.40 4.39
C ALA A 173 -5.95 -10.86 4.74
N CYS A 174 -5.09 -11.03 5.75
CA CYS A 174 -4.65 -12.34 6.23
C CYS A 174 -4.63 -12.41 7.76
N VAL A 175 -5.15 -13.49 8.33
CA VAL A 175 -4.95 -13.85 9.74
C VAL A 175 -3.66 -14.65 9.84
N LEU A 176 -2.64 -14.06 10.45
CA LEU A 176 -1.31 -14.68 10.58
C LEU A 176 -1.26 -15.70 11.71
N ARG A 177 -1.97 -15.44 12.79
CA ARG A 177 -2.01 -16.31 13.98
C ARG A 177 -3.32 -16.11 14.71
N THR A 178 -3.88 -17.20 15.22
CA THR A 178 -4.97 -17.20 16.19
C THR A 178 -4.61 -18.15 17.32
N SER A 179 -4.71 -17.68 18.56
CA SER A 179 -4.49 -18.55 19.72
C SER A 179 -5.31 -18.13 20.94
N PRO A 180 -6.00 -19.07 21.61
CA PRO A 180 -6.59 -18.81 22.91
C PRO A 180 -5.50 -18.72 23.99
N ALA A 181 -5.65 -17.80 24.92
CA ALA A 181 -4.81 -17.66 26.11
C ALA A 181 -5.68 -17.60 27.36
N SER A 182 -5.37 -18.47 28.33
CA SER A 182 -5.99 -18.45 29.65
C SER A 182 -5.60 -17.17 30.37
N GLN A 183 -6.58 -16.37 30.75
CA GLN A 183 -6.40 -15.09 31.43
C GLN A 183 -6.51 -15.24 32.94
N TYR A 184 -7.43 -16.10 33.37
CA TYR A 184 -7.74 -16.31 34.77
C TYR A 184 -8.18 -17.75 34.98
N SER A 185 -7.85 -18.34 36.13
CA SER A 185 -8.46 -19.59 36.55
C SER A 185 -8.50 -19.73 38.06
N GLU A 186 -9.60 -20.28 38.56
CA GLU A 186 -9.79 -20.65 39.95
C GLU A 186 -10.23 -22.12 40.05
N THR A 187 -10.00 -22.72 41.22
CA THR A 187 -10.49 -24.06 41.55
C THR A 187 -11.33 -23.96 42.79
N VAL A 188 -12.58 -24.42 42.70
CA VAL A 188 -13.52 -24.45 43.82
C VAL A 188 -13.84 -25.89 44.16
N THR A 189 -13.72 -26.21 45.45
CA THR A 189 -14.04 -27.52 46.02
C THR A 189 -15.28 -27.41 46.87
N ASN A 190 -16.31 -28.20 46.57
CA ASN A 190 -17.49 -28.30 47.39
C ASN A 190 -17.33 -29.43 48.41
N HIS A 191 -17.20 -29.08 49.69
CA HIS A 191 -17.12 -30.06 50.79
C HIS A 191 -18.49 -30.48 51.35
N GLY A 192 -19.58 -29.82 50.94
CA GLY A 192 -20.93 -30.11 51.39
C GLY A 192 -21.58 -31.28 50.67
N SER A 193 -22.70 -31.74 51.22
CA SER A 193 -23.55 -32.81 50.67
C SER A 193 -24.54 -32.33 49.60
N GLU A 194 -24.69 -31.01 49.41
CA GLU A 194 -25.57 -30.39 48.43
C GLU A 194 -24.76 -29.60 47.38
N PRO A 195 -25.27 -29.41 46.15
CA PRO A 195 -24.61 -28.59 45.13
C PRO A 195 -24.40 -27.15 45.63
N SER A 196 -23.23 -26.57 45.32
CA SER A 196 -22.93 -25.17 45.64
C SER A 196 -22.87 -24.32 44.37
N VAL A 197 -23.47 -23.14 44.41
CA VAL A 197 -23.49 -22.17 43.30
C VAL A 197 -22.42 -21.12 43.53
N HIS A 198 -21.63 -20.85 42.50
CA HIS A 198 -20.54 -19.88 42.49
C HIS A 198 -20.68 -18.99 41.25
N ALA A 199 -20.03 -17.84 41.26
CA ALA A 199 -19.96 -16.95 40.11
C ALA A 199 -18.50 -16.61 39.82
N LEU A 200 -18.08 -16.89 38.59
CA LEU A 200 -16.78 -16.47 38.09
C LEU A 200 -16.93 -15.02 37.62
N GLN A 201 -16.41 -14.09 38.43
CA GLN A 201 -16.58 -12.65 38.24
C GLN A 201 -15.24 -11.92 38.26
N GLY A 202 -15.07 -10.95 37.36
CA GLY A 202 -13.87 -10.14 37.31
C GLY A 202 -13.71 -9.36 36.01
N ALA A 203 -12.55 -8.74 35.85
CA ALA A 203 -12.14 -8.08 34.62
C ALA A 203 -10.66 -8.37 34.34
N VAL A 204 -10.30 -8.41 33.06
CA VAL A 204 -8.91 -8.49 32.59
C VAL A 204 -8.64 -7.38 31.59
N ALA A 205 -7.55 -6.65 31.81
CA ALA A 205 -7.03 -5.68 30.85
C ALA A 205 -6.06 -6.39 29.90
N VAL A 206 -6.23 -6.22 28.59
CA VAL A 206 -5.36 -6.83 27.58
C VAL A 206 -4.74 -5.77 26.68
N THR A 207 -3.48 -5.98 26.31
CA THR A 207 -2.77 -5.10 25.40
C THR A 207 -2.97 -5.55 23.96
N GLU A 208 -3.52 -4.66 23.15
CA GLU A 208 -3.64 -4.78 21.70
C GLU A 208 -2.52 -3.97 21.02
N THR A 209 -2.13 -4.38 19.83
CA THR A 209 -1.07 -3.72 19.04
C THR A 209 -1.60 -3.31 17.68
N SER A 210 -1.16 -2.15 17.20
CA SER A 210 -1.43 -1.66 15.85
C SER A 210 -0.14 -1.10 15.25
N SER A 211 0.22 -1.51 14.05
CA SER A 211 1.45 -1.08 13.38
C SER A 211 1.18 -0.82 11.90
N TRP A 212 1.82 0.21 11.34
CA TRP A 212 1.68 0.57 9.95
C TRP A 212 3.05 0.70 9.31
N THR A 213 3.21 0.13 8.11
CA THR A 213 4.36 0.37 7.25
C THR A 213 3.94 1.16 6.02
N ASN A 214 4.78 2.11 5.59
CA ASN A 214 4.55 2.95 4.40
C ASN A 214 5.52 2.57 3.28
N SER A 215 5.03 2.61 2.05
CA SER A 215 5.81 2.51 0.82
C SER A 215 5.36 3.61 -0.16
N PRO A 216 6.22 4.62 -0.45
CA PRO A 216 7.55 4.81 0.12
C PRO A 216 7.50 5.15 1.63
N PRO A 217 8.59 4.93 2.39
CA PRO A 217 8.64 5.35 3.79
C PRO A 217 8.48 6.86 3.93
N ALA A 218 7.47 7.29 4.68
CA ALA A 218 7.25 8.68 5.04
C ALA A 218 6.76 8.77 6.49
N SER A 219 7.26 9.72 7.27
CA SER A 219 6.74 10.01 8.61
C SER A 219 5.57 11.00 8.53
N LEU A 220 4.77 11.09 9.58
CA LEU A 220 3.88 12.23 9.75
C LEU A 220 4.69 13.51 9.93
N GLY A 221 4.13 14.65 9.50
CA GLY A 221 4.60 15.97 9.90
C GLY A 221 4.44 16.18 11.42
N PRO A 222 5.18 17.14 12.02
CA PRO A 222 5.24 17.30 13.47
C PRO A 222 3.90 17.64 14.13
N ASP A 223 2.99 18.28 13.38
CA ASP A 223 1.69 18.75 13.89
C ASP A 223 0.52 17.90 13.37
N VAL A 224 0.81 16.76 12.72
CA VAL A 224 -0.21 15.91 12.10
C VAL A 224 -0.68 14.88 13.11
N GLU A 225 -1.96 14.97 13.47
CA GLU A 225 -2.65 13.96 14.26
C GLU A 225 -3.76 13.32 13.43
N TYR A 226 -3.77 11.98 13.33
CA TYR A 226 -4.80 11.25 12.62
C TYR A 226 -5.25 10.03 13.44
N PHE A 227 -6.51 10.01 13.84
CA PHE A 227 -7.13 8.91 14.57
C PHE A 227 -8.12 8.21 13.66
N TYR A 228 -7.98 6.90 13.53
CA TYR A 228 -8.92 6.11 12.73
C TYR A 228 -9.11 4.71 13.30
N THR A 229 -10.26 4.11 13.01
CA THR A 229 -10.52 2.72 13.36
C THR A 229 -9.55 1.81 12.60
N VAL A 230 -9.15 0.71 13.21
CA VAL A 230 -8.14 -0.21 12.65
C VAL A 230 -8.73 -1.59 12.38
N PRO A 231 -8.15 -2.37 11.46
CA PRO A 231 -8.54 -3.76 11.25
C PRO A 231 -8.38 -4.62 12.51
N ALA A 232 -9.35 -5.49 12.73
CA ALA A 232 -9.42 -6.45 13.81
C ALA A 232 -10.16 -7.72 13.34
N VAL A 233 -10.14 -8.76 14.17
CA VAL A 233 -10.97 -9.97 14.01
C VAL A 233 -12.00 -10.04 15.11
N SER A 234 -13.22 -10.42 14.74
CA SER A 234 -14.29 -10.79 15.67
C SER A 234 -14.89 -12.12 15.22
N GLY A 235 -14.71 -13.16 16.04
CA GLY A 235 -15.07 -14.52 15.64
C GLY A 235 -14.23 -14.96 14.44
N ASP A 236 -14.89 -15.18 13.30
CA ASP A 236 -14.27 -15.60 12.03
C ASP A 236 -14.27 -14.49 10.96
N GLU A 237 -14.67 -13.26 11.32
CA GLU A 237 -14.80 -12.14 10.40
C GLU A 237 -13.78 -11.03 10.68
N PHE A 238 -13.31 -10.39 9.60
CA PHE A 238 -12.60 -9.12 9.70
C PHE A 238 -13.58 -7.99 9.96
N VAL A 239 -13.22 -7.13 10.91
CA VAL A 239 -14.01 -5.97 11.32
C VAL A 239 -13.11 -4.75 11.52
N MET A 240 -13.72 -3.57 11.58
CA MET A 240 -13.05 -2.37 12.09
C MET A 240 -13.19 -2.34 13.62
N SER A 241 -12.18 -1.82 14.31
CA SER A 241 -12.18 -1.67 15.77
C SER A 241 -13.22 -0.65 16.24
N ASP A 242 -13.81 -0.87 17.41
CA ASP A 242 -14.84 0.02 18.00
C ASP A 242 -14.33 1.43 18.36
N SER A 243 -13.02 1.58 18.53
CA SER A 243 -12.40 2.86 18.90
C SER A 243 -11.23 3.16 18.00
N ALA A 244 -11.08 4.43 17.65
CA ALA A 244 -9.99 4.91 16.83
C ALA A 244 -8.63 4.73 17.55
N VAL A 245 -7.59 4.50 16.76
CA VAL A 245 -6.21 4.42 17.20
C VAL A 245 -5.43 5.53 16.49
N PHE A 246 -4.51 6.15 17.21
CA PHE A 246 -3.60 7.12 16.60
C PHE A 246 -2.71 6.43 15.56
N TYR A 247 -2.78 6.88 14.32
CA TYR A 247 -1.92 6.40 13.25
C TYR A 247 -0.49 6.86 13.49
N LEU A 248 0.42 5.89 13.65
CA LEU A 248 1.85 6.15 13.76
C LEU A 248 2.56 5.58 12.53
N ALA A 249 2.96 6.47 11.62
CA ALA A 249 3.66 6.10 10.40
C ALA A 249 4.96 5.33 10.69
N ASN A 250 5.11 4.13 10.13
CA ASN A 250 6.29 3.27 10.29
C ASN A 250 6.61 2.90 11.74
N CYS A 251 5.60 2.88 12.61
CA CYS A 251 5.75 2.56 14.02
C CYS A 251 4.56 1.74 14.53
N ALA A 252 4.68 1.26 15.77
CA ALA A 252 3.63 0.51 16.45
C ALA A 252 3.07 1.31 17.63
N ALA A 253 1.75 1.28 17.78
CA ALA A 253 1.01 1.73 18.94
C ALA A 253 0.50 0.53 19.74
N THR A 254 0.32 0.74 21.04
CA THR A 254 -0.38 -0.20 21.92
C THR A 254 -1.60 0.46 22.54
N ARG A 255 -2.63 -0.34 22.80
CA ARG A 255 -3.83 0.08 23.53
C ARG A 255 -4.19 -0.98 24.55
N MET A 256 -4.64 -0.58 25.73
CA MET A 256 -5.25 -1.52 26.68
C MET A 256 -6.77 -1.53 26.51
N THR A 257 -7.35 -2.73 26.50
CA THR A 257 -8.80 -2.95 26.41
C THR A 257 -9.24 -3.81 27.58
N ASP A 258 -10.28 -3.39 28.29
CA ASP A 258 -10.81 -4.12 29.45
C ASP A 258 -11.92 -5.10 29.04
N TRP A 259 -11.85 -6.32 29.58
CA TRP A 259 -12.83 -7.39 29.36
C TRP A 259 -13.40 -7.85 30.69
N ALA A 260 -14.68 -7.52 30.93
CA ALA A 260 -15.41 -7.96 32.11
C ALA A 260 -16.11 -9.31 31.86
N PHE A 261 -16.23 -10.11 32.93
CA PHE A 261 -16.99 -11.36 32.94
C PHE A 261 -17.76 -11.53 34.24
N ASP A 262 -18.97 -12.10 34.10
CA ASP A 262 -19.79 -12.57 35.20
C ASP A 262 -20.56 -13.81 34.69
N THR A 263 -20.15 -14.99 35.13
CA THR A 263 -20.84 -16.23 34.75
C THR A 263 -21.04 -17.16 35.95
N PRO A 264 -22.30 -17.56 36.24
CA PRO A 264 -22.57 -18.53 37.29
C PRO A 264 -22.19 -19.94 36.87
N TYR A 265 -21.76 -20.75 37.84
CA TYR A 265 -21.51 -22.18 37.70
C TYR A 265 -21.83 -22.93 39.00
N THR A 266 -22.05 -24.24 38.89
CA THR A 266 -22.43 -25.09 40.03
C THR A 266 -21.39 -26.19 40.21
N VAL A 267 -21.00 -26.42 41.47
CA VAL A 267 -20.07 -27.48 41.85
C VAL A 267 -20.83 -28.55 42.62
N ALA A 268 -20.82 -29.78 42.11
CA ALA A 268 -21.52 -30.91 42.70
C ALA A 268 -20.96 -31.25 44.11
N PRO A 269 -21.76 -31.88 44.98
CA PRO A 269 -21.32 -32.31 46.31
C PRO A 269 -20.02 -33.10 46.26
N HIS A 270 -19.09 -32.84 47.17
CA HIS A 270 -17.82 -33.56 47.30
C HIS A 270 -16.95 -33.60 46.03
N THR A 271 -17.11 -32.63 45.13
CA THR A 271 -16.29 -32.51 43.91
C THR A 271 -15.56 -31.18 43.85
N SER A 272 -14.53 -31.12 43.01
CA SER A 272 -13.85 -29.87 42.66
C SER A 272 -14.05 -29.53 41.19
N MET A 273 -14.14 -28.25 40.90
CA MET A 273 -14.30 -27.69 39.56
C MET A 273 -13.24 -26.63 39.34
N ARG A 274 -12.49 -26.73 38.23
CA ARG A 274 -11.67 -25.63 37.73
C ARG A 274 -12.50 -24.79 36.78
N ALA A 275 -12.66 -23.51 37.11
CA ALA A 275 -13.29 -22.51 36.29
C ALA A 275 -12.19 -21.61 35.70
N ALA A 276 -12.18 -21.40 34.39
CA ALA A 276 -11.16 -20.60 33.72
C ALA A 276 -11.75 -19.69 32.65
N ILE A 277 -11.19 -18.49 32.54
CA ILE A 277 -11.46 -17.54 31.47
C ILE A 277 -10.33 -17.59 30.46
N ALA A 278 -10.66 -17.68 29.18
CA ALA A 278 -9.73 -17.53 28.09
C ALA A 278 -10.22 -16.49 27.08
N LEU A 279 -9.26 -15.71 26.57
CA LEU A 279 -9.45 -14.79 25.44
C LEU A 279 -8.70 -15.35 24.23
N THR A 280 -9.30 -15.22 23.05
CA THR A 280 -8.61 -15.53 21.80
C THR A 280 -7.93 -14.26 21.29
N TYR A 281 -6.69 -14.41 20.82
CA TYR A 281 -5.95 -13.32 20.19
C TYR A 281 -5.73 -13.69 18.74
N SER A 282 -5.97 -12.73 17.86
CA SER A 282 -5.64 -12.85 16.45
C SER A 282 -4.68 -11.76 16.04
N THR A 283 -3.62 -12.16 15.32
CA THR A 283 -2.72 -11.25 14.63
C THR A 283 -3.11 -11.19 13.16
N VAL A 284 -3.34 -9.99 12.64
CA VAL A 284 -3.82 -9.74 11.28
C VAL A 284 -2.85 -8.88 10.50
N SER A 285 -2.75 -9.15 9.20
CA SER A 285 -2.05 -8.32 8.22
C SER A 285 -3.05 -7.84 7.17
N VAL A 286 -3.15 -6.52 6.97
CA VAL A 286 -4.12 -5.92 6.05
C VAL A 286 -3.44 -4.85 5.20
N PRO A 287 -3.31 -5.04 3.88
CA PRO A 287 -2.83 -3.99 2.98
C PRO A 287 -3.75 -2.76 3.03
N TYR A 288 -3.17 -1.58 2.80
CA TYR A 288 -3.96 -0.34 2.75
C TYR A 288 -3.40 0.67 1.76
N VAL A 289 -4.25 1.66 1.43
CA VAL A 289 -3.87 2.88 0.71
C VAL A 289 -4.21 4.08 1.58
N LEU A 290 -3.21 4.91 1.88
CA LEU A 290 -3.36 6.20 2.53
C LEU A 290 -3.33 7.28 1.47
N VAL A 291 -4.33 8.15 1.43
CA VAL A 291 -4.33 9.35 0.59
C VAL A 291 -4.10 10.56 1.48
N GLY A 292 -3.14 11.40 1.11
CA GLY A 292 -2.72 12.53 1.93
C GLY A 292 -2.00 13.62 1.15
N GLN A 293 -1.77 14.74 1.82
CA GLN A 293 -0.87 15.76 1.31
C GLN A 293 0.57 15.36 1.67
N LEU A 294 1.38 15.13 0.66
CA LEU A 294 2.77 14.70 0.79
C LEU A 294 3.70 15.89 0.58
N ARG A 295 4.69 16.04 1.46
CA ARG A 295 5.82 16.96 1.27
C ARG A 295 7.03 16.20 0.78
N PHE A 296 7.69 16.75 -0.22
CA PHE A 296 8.89 16.19 -0.82
C PHE A 296 10.15 16.93 -0.35
N GLU A 297 11.33 16.35 -0.58
CA GLU A 297 12.64 16.94 -0.20
C GLU A 297 12.86 18.36 -0.78
N SER A 298 12.35 18.61 -1.98
CA SER A 298 12.35 19.93 -2.62
C SER A 298 11.47 20.98 -1.93
N GLY A 299 10.63 20.57 -0.98
CA GLY A 299 9.59 21.39 -0.36
C GLY A 299 8.27 21.42 -1.13
N ALA A 300 8.19 20.76 -2.29
CA ALA A 300 6.94 20.61 -3.02
C ALA A 300 5.89 19.87 -2.18
N ARG A 301 4.63 20.28 -2.30
CA ARG A 301 3.49 19.66 -1.64
C ARG A 301 2.49 19.20 -2.68
N VAL A 302 2.16 17.92 -2.68
CA VAL A 302 1.32 17.28 -3.69
C VAL A 302 0.36 16.31 -3.00
N VAL A 303 -0.84 16.15 -3.53
CA VAL A 303 -1.78 15.14 -3.01
C VAL A 303 -1.42 13.81 -3.66
N GLY A 304 -1.19 12.78 -2.85
CA GLY A 304 -0.72 11.50 -3.35
C GLY A 304 -1.17 10.33 -2.49
N ALA A 305 -1.02 9.14 -3.05
CA ALA A 305 -1.28 7.89 -2.36
C ALA A 305 0.02 7.26 -1.86
N ILE A 306 0.01 6.77 -0.62
CA ILE A 306 1.03 5.91 -0.04
C ILE A 306 0.40 4.55 0.20
N ARG A 307 1.04 3.49 -0.29
CA ARG A 307 0.60 2.12 -0.02
C ARG A 307 1.28 1.62 1.22
N GLY A 308 0.65 0.69 1.92
CA GLY A 308 1.23 0.14 3.14
C GLY A 308 0.60 -1.16 3.56
N ASN A 309 1.09 -1.68 4.69
CA ASN A 309 0.50 -2.84 5.33
C ASN A 309 0.30 -2.56 6.82
N TYR A 310 -0.91 -2.83 7.31
CA TYR A 310 -1.24 -2.80 8.71
C TYR A 310 -0.98 -4.17 9.33
N LEU A 311 -0.32 -4.18 10.49
CA LEU A 311 -0.12 -5.37 11.31
C LEU A 311 -0.68 -5.11 12.71
N GLY A 312 -1.69 -5.86 13.12
CA GLY A 312 -2.33 -5.67 14.41
C GLY A 312 -2.57 -6.97 15.16
N THR A 313 -2.62 -6.91 16.48
CA THR A 313 -3.08 -8.02 17.32
C THR A 313 -4.19 -7.51 18.21
N ASN A 314 -5.38 -8.11 18.10
CA ASN A 314 -6.53 -7.78 18.93
C ASN A 314 -7.03 -9.01 19.69
N ALA A 315 -7.65 -8.77 20.84
CA ALA A 315 -8.36 -9.81 21.55
C ALA A 315 -9.80 -9.91 21.02
N HIS A 316 -10.32 -11.12 20.97
CA HIS A 316 -11.71 -11.40 20.64
C HIS A 316 -12.16 -12.71 21.30
N SER A 317 -13.47 -12.96 21.30
CA SER A 317 -14.07 -14.22 21.77
C SER A 317 -13.66 -14.60 23.20
N LEU A 318 -14.31 -13.98 24.20
CA LEU A 318 -14.20 -14.36 25.60
C LEU A 318 -14.92 -15.69 25.85
N THR A 319 -14.24 -16.64 26.49
CA THR A 319 -14.81 -17.96 26.80
C THR A 319 -14.57 -18.32 28.27
N ALA A 320 -15.59 -18.93 28.89
CA ALA A 320 -15.46 -19.59 30.18
C ALA A 320 -15.43 -21.11 29.98
N SER A 321 -14.50 -21.78 30.66
CA SER A 321 -14.44 -23.24 30.70
C SER A 321 -14.58 -23.76 32.12
N PHE A 322 -15.45 -24.75 32.29
CA PHE A 322 -15.67 -25.44 33.56
C PHE A 322 -15.26 -26.90 33.36
N THR A 323 -14.21 -27.31 34.04
CA THR A 323 -13.65 -28.65 33.97
C THR A 323 -13.63 -29.28 35.35
N PRO A 324 -14.24 -30.47 35.53
CA PRO A 324 -14.07 -31.24 36.75
C PRO A 324 -12.59 -31.38 37.07
N HIS A 325 -12.22 -31.07 38.31
CA HIS A 325 -10.85 -31.12 38.80
C HIS A 325 -10.76 -32.20 39.87
N ASP A 326 -10.78 -33.45 39.46
CA ASP A 326 -10.52 -34.55 40.40
C ASP A 326 -8.99 -34.73 40.55
N PRO A 327 -8.42 -34.84 41.77
CA PRO A 327 -7.01 -35.21 41.95
C PRO A 327 -6.66 -36.64 41.45
N THR A 328 -7.64 -37.45 41.04
CA THR A 328 -7.42 -38.79 40.44
C THR A 328 -7.80 -38.88 38.95
N PRO A 329 -7.16 -39.77 38.16
CA PRO A 329 -7.10 -39.62 36.70
C PRO A 329 -8.38 -40.12 36.01
N ASN A 330 -8.87 -39.30 35.07
CA ASN A 330 -9.97 -39.54 34.12
C ASN A 330 -11.34 -39.67 34.80
N HIS A 331 -12.32 -38.79 34.58
CA HIS A 331 -13.06 -38.60 33.33
C HIS A 331 -13.61 -37.14 33.31
N SER A 332 -12.88 -36.15 32.79
CA SER A 332 -13.35 -34.77 32.77
C SER A 332 -14.17 -34.44 31.52
N LYS A 333 -15.47 -34.15 31.69
CA LYS A 333 -16.27 -33.48 30.66
C LYS A 333 -16.00 -31.98 30.74
N ARG A 334 -15.38 -31.41 29.71
CA ARG A 334 -15.15 -29.96 29.59
C ARG A 334 -16.40 -29.29 29.02
N ILE A 335 -16.93 -28.29 29.72
CA ILE A 335 -18.00 -27.43 29.21
C ILE A 335 -17.36 -26.10 28.80
N LEU A 336 -17.55 -25.71 27.54
CA LEU A 336 -17.14 -24.40 27.00
C LEU A 336 -18.39 -23.53 26.83
N ARG A 337 -18.36 -22.33 27.40
CA ARG A 337 -19.40 -21.33 27.25
C ARG A 337 -18.81 -20.06 26.63
N PRO A 338 -19.20 -19.68 25.40
CA PRO A 338 -18.91 -18.36 24.87
C PRO A 338 -19.59 -17.30 25.75
N LEU A 339 -18.85 -16.27 26.12
CA LEU A 339 -19.39 -15.11 26.83
C LEU A 339 -19.55 -13.96 25.83
N ARG A 340 -20.62 -13.18 25.97
CA ARG A 340 -20.70 -11.90 25.27
C ARG A 340 -19.88 -10.86 26.04
N PRO A 341 -19.03 -10.07 25.36
CA PRO A 341 -18.42 -8.92 26.01
C PRO A 341 -19.51 -7.99 26.54
N MET A 342 -19.40 -7.54 27.78
CA MET A 342 -20.21 -6.43 28.25
C MET A 342 -19.68 -5.16 27.59
N ALA A 343 -20.43 -4.62 26.63
CA ALA A 343 -20.10 -3.34 26.01
C ALA A 343 -20.21 -2.22 27.06
N GLY A 344 -19.15 -1.42 27.18
CA GLY A 344 -19.17 -0.17 27.92
C GLY A 344 -18.34 -0.18 29.20
N MET A 345 -17.04 0.00 29.06
CA MET A 345 -16.31 0.85 29.99
C MET A 345 -15.22 1.59 29.21
N ILE A 346 -15.52 2.85 28.87
CA ILE A 346 -14.54 3.82 28.42
C ILE A 346 -13.74 4.20 29.66
N ALA A 347 -12.47 3.80 29.74
CA ALA A 347 -11.53 4.38 30.69
C ALA A 347 -11.01 5.70 30.09
N HIS A 348 -11.22 6.80 30.82
CA HIS A 348 -10.69 8.12 30.51
C HIS A 348 -9.17 8.19 30.68
#